data_AF-A0A947TAW6-F1
#
_entry.id   AF-A0A947TAW6-F1
#
_cell.length_a   1.000
_cell.length_b   1.000
_cell.length_c   1.000
_cell.angle_alpha   90.00
_cell.angle_beta   90.00
_cell.angle_gamma   90.00
#
_symmetry.space_group_name_H-M   'P 1'
#
loop_
_entity.id
_entity.type
_entity.pdbx_description
1 polymer ?
#
loop_
_entity_poly.entity_id
_entity_poly.type
_entity_poly.pdbx_seq_one_letter_code
_entity_poly.pdbx_strand_id
1 'polypeptide(L)'
;MPRKTAAPKTSFTVTGSRLSLPGQNTDREAWLRDELSQELTPQGLIEKRWVEDIAYRWVRIDLIRAQAAGLQNKLVTGVLEKLDDAKDVPARSLYPNALTRKEREVLEACNAMGKRFETDDMLDNPDFAWLMGQIPSEDMQPLKALQGLEHDEARERDRVINQFERRRRLQVQHLIMLIDTKKRGALPVTFDSPDLEVVICEGDKGDSDATCDAEG
;
A
#
# COMPACT_ATOMS: atom_id res chain seq x y z
N MET A 1 17.99 -15.61 -47.07
CA MET A 1 18.13 -15.66 -45.58
C MET A 1 16.87 -15.09 -44.96
N PRO A 2 16.06 -15.87 -44.23
CA PRO A 2 14.88 -15.33 -43.56
C PRO A 2 15.27 -14.71 -42.22
N ARG A 3 14.91 -13.44 -42.02
CA ARG A 3 15.04 -12.71 -40.76
C ARG A 3 14.15 -13.37 -39.72
N LYS A 4 14.75 -13.86 -38.62
CA LYS A 4 14.01 -14.24 -37.41
C LYS A 4 13.36 -12.99 -36.84
N THR A 5 12.05 -12.86 -37.02
CA THR A 5 11.21 -11.97 -36.22
C THR A 5 11.19 -12.52 -34.80
N ALA A 6 11.84 -11.81 -33.88
CA ALA A 6 11.67 -12.07 -32.46
C ALA A 6 10.20 -11.79 -32.11
N ALA A 7 9.46 -12.83 -31.75
CA ALA A 7 8.11 -12.68 -31.23
C ALA A 7 8.16 -11.77 -29.98
N PRO A 8 7.16 -10.89 -29.78
CA PRO A 8 7.08 -10.11 -28.56
C PRO A 8 7.00 -11.09 -27.39
N LYS A 9 7.92 -10.96 -26.43
CA LYS A 9 7.83 -11.64 -25.14
C LYS A 9 6.53 -11.17 -24.50
N THR A 10 5.47 -11.96 -24.64
CA THR A 10 4.28 -11.83 -23.81
C THR A 10 4.76 -12.01 -22.38
N SER A 11 4.73 -10.93 -21.62
CA SER A 11 4.90 -10.96 -20.17
C SER A 11 3.91 -12.00 -19.65
N PHE A 12 4.43 -13.08 -19.07
CA PHE A 12 3.62 -14.07 -18.38
C PHE A 12 2.78 -13.31 -17.35
N THR A 13 1.48 -13.22 -17.57
CA THR A 13 0.53 -12.86 -16.53
C THR A 13 0.50 -14.05 -15.57
N VAL A 14 1.43 -14.03 -14.63
CA VAL A 14 1.58 -15.02 -13.57
C VAL A 14 0.28 -15.03 -12.78
N THR A 15 -0.35 -16.21 -12.72
CA THR A 15 -1.61 -16.47 -12.03
C THR A 15 -1.44 -16.11 -10.55
N GLY A 16 -1.89 -14.92 -10.14
CA GLY A 16 -1.81 -14.42 -8.76
C GLY A 16 -1.38 -12.96 -8.60
N SER A 17 -0.68 -12.37 -9.57
CA SER A 17 -0.37 -10.93 -9.52
C SER A 17 -1.63 -10.15 -9.89
N ARG A 18 -2.13 -9.32 -8.97
CA ARG A 18 -3.19 -8.37 -9.29
C ARG A 18 -2.72 -7.45 -10.41
N LEU A 19 -3.59 -7.20 -11.39
CA LEU A 19 -3.31 -6.21 -12.43
C LEU A 19 -3.29 -4.83 -11.76
N SER A 20 -2.25 -4.05 -12.04
CA SER A 20 -2.18 -2.66 -11.60
C SER A 20 -3.40 -1.90 -12.13
N LEU A 21 -4.05 -1.15 -11.25
CA LEU A 21 -5.25 -0.39 -11.62
C LEU A 21 -4.86 0.87 -12.43
N PRO A 22 -5.78 1.42 -13.25
CA PRO A 22 -5.56 2.71 -13.89
C PRO A 22 -5.19 3.80 -12.86
N GLY A 23 -4.08 4.52 -13.11
CA GLY A 23 -3.57 5.56 -12.22
C GLY A 23 -2.64 5.06 -11.10
N GLN A 24 -2.48 3.75 -10.93
CA GLN A 24 -1.53 3.18 -9.98
C GLN A 24 -0.09 3.34 -10.50
N ASN A 25 0.82 3.76 -9.62
CA ASN A 25 2.23 3.96 -9.98
C ASN A 25 2.98 2.61 -9.99
N THR A 26 3.16 2.05 -11.17
CA THR A 26 3.82 0.74 -11.36
C THR A 26 5.28 0.72 -10.94
N ASP A 27 5.98 1.84 -11.09
CA ASP A 27 7.40 1.93 -10.75
C ASP A 27 7.58 1.95 -9.23
N ARG A 28 6.72 2.67 -8.53
CA ARG A 28 6.66 2.66 -7.07
C ARG A 28 6.28 1.27 -6.54
N GLU A 29 5.37 0.58 -7.21
CA GLU A 29 4.99 -0.78 -6.84
C GLU A 29 6.16 -1.76 -7.00
N ALA A 30 6.87 -1.69 -8.13
CA ALA A 30 8.06 -2.51 -8.36
C ALA A 30 9.15 -2.23 -7.33
N TRP A 31 9.42 -0.96 -7.04
CA TRP A 31 10.37 -0.56 -6.00
C TRP A 31 9.99 -1.12 -4.61
N LEU A 32 8.72 -1.01 -4.21
CA LEU A 32 8.25 -1.58 -2.94
C LEU A 32 8.35 -3.10 -2.90
N ARG A 33 8.09 -3.79 -4.01
CA ARG A 33 8.27 -5.25 -4.08
C ARG A 33 9.73 -5.64 -3.85
N ASP A 34 10.67 -4.90 -4.45
CA ASP A 34 12.10 -5.15 -4.30
C ASP A 34 12.55 -4.86 -2.86
N GLU A 35 12.14 -3.74 -2.28
CA GLU A 35 12.46 -3.35 -0.90
C GLU A 35 11.92 -4.37 0.11
N LEU A 36 10.61 -4.69 0.03
CA LEU A 36 9.99 -5.70 0.92
C LEU A 36 10.60 -7.09 0.72
N SER A 37 11.02 -7.44 -0.49
CA SER A 37 11.69 -8.74 -0.73
C SER A 37 13.07 -8.78 -0.09
N GLN A 38 13.81 -7.68 -0.07
CA GLN A 38 15.11 -7.58 0.60
C GLN A 38 14.94 -7.65 2.13
N GLU A 39 14.01 -6.89 2.69
CA GLU A 39 13.78 -6.86 4.13
C GLU A 39 13.21 -8.18 4.67
N LEU A 40 12.18 -8.70 4.01
CA LEU A 40 11.47 -9.87 4.50
C LEU A 40 12.17 -11.16 4.08
N THR A 41 12.90 -11.20 2.97
CA THR A 41 13.53 -12.42 2.44
C THR A 41 12.52 -13.58 2.30
N PRO A 42 11.49 -13.45 1.45
CA PRO A 42 10.39 -14.41 1.36
C PRO A 42 10.86 -15.80 0.91
N GLN A 43 10.40 -16.85 1.60
CA GLN A 43 10.72 -18.25 1.29
C GLN A 43 9.60 -18.91 0.48
N GLY A 44 9.97 -19.50 -0.66
CA GLY A 44 9.03 -20.17 -1.55
C GLY A 44 8.09 -19.22 -2.30
N LEU A 45 7.15 -19.80 -3.04
CA LEU A 45 6.25 -19.03 -3.93
C LEU A 45 5.12 -18.31 -3.19
N ILE A 46 4.68 -18.85 -2.05
CA ILE A 46 3.56 -18.28 -1.28
C ILE A 46 3.97 -16.95 -0.64
N GLU A 47 5.12 -16.91 0.04
CA GLU A 47 5.61 -15.69 0.69
C GLU A 47 5.93 -14.60 -0.33
N LYS A 48 6.47 -14.96 -1.51
CA LYS A 48 6.69 -14.01 -2.61
C LYS A 48 5.39 -13.36 -3.07
N ARG A 49 4.32 -14.13 -3.23
CA ARG A 49 2.99 -13.59 -3.59
C ARG A 49 2.41 -12.68 -2.51
N TRP A 50 2.65 -12.98 -1.24
CA TRP A 50 2.22 -12.08 -0.16
C TRP A 50 2.97 -10.75 -0.18
N VAL A 51 4.28 -10.76 -0.45
CA VAL A 51 5.06 -9.53 -0.64
C VAL A 51 4.51 -8.70 -1.82
N GLU A 52 4.21 -9.35 -2.94
CA GLU A 52 3.57 -8.68 -4.09
C GLU A 52 2.21 -8.06 -3.73
N ASP A 53 1.35 -8.77 -2.98
CA ASP A 53 0.03 -8.25 -2.56
C ASP A 53 0.16 -7.09 -1.57
N ILE A 54 1.14 -7.12 -0.65
CA ILE A 54 1.40 -6.01 0.27
C ILE A 54 1.85 -4.76 -0.51
N ALA A 55 2.81 -4.90 -1.43
CA ALA A 55 3.30 -3.80 -2.25
C ALA A 55 2.18 -3.18 -3.11
N TYR A 56 1.39 -4.02 -3.77
CA TYR A 56 0.22 -3.60 -4.54
C TYR A 56 -0.74 -2.76 -3.70
N ARG A 57 -1.07 -3.22 -2.49
CA ARG A 57 -2.01 -2.51 -1.60
C ARG A 57 -1.46 -1.19 -1.09
N TRP A 58 -0.16 -1.11 -0.80
CA TRP A 58 0.47 0.16 -0.44
C TRP A 58 0.29 1.22 -1.52
N VAL A 59 0.65 0.89 -2.78
CA VAL A 59 0.49 1.85 -3.88
C VAL A 59 -0.97 2.18 -4.14
N ARG A 60 -1.88 1.21 -3.94
CA ARG A 60 -3.32 1.46 -4.06
C ARG A 60 -3.83 2.41 -2.98
N ILE A 61 -3.38 2.26 -1.74
CA ILE A 61 -3.69 3.18 -0.64
C ILE A 61 -3.17 4.58 -0.97
N ASP A 62 -1.93 4.69 -1.48
CA ASP A 62 -1.35 5.97 -1.89
C ASP A 62 -2.18 6.66 -2.99
N LEU A 63 -2.64 5.90 -3.98
CA LEU A 63 -3.53 6.41 -5.02
C LEU A 63 -4.87 6.89 -4.43
N ILE A 64 -5.50 6.11 -3.55
CA ILE A 64 -6.77 6.49 -2.91
C ILE A 64 -6.59 7.78 -2.10
N ARG A 65 -5.49 7.92 -1.35
CA ARG A 65 -5.17 9.13 -0.59
C ARG A 65 -4.98 10.34 -1.49
N ALA A 66 -4.27 10.18 -2.61
CA ALA A 66 -4.11 11.25 -3.59
C ALA A 66 -5.45 11.68 -4.20
N GLN A 67 -6.34 10.73 -4.51
CA GLN A 67 -7.69 11.00 -5.00
C GLN A 67 -8.55 11.71 -3.94
N ALA A 68 -8.48 11.27 -2.68
CA ALA A 68 -9.19 11.89 -1.57
C ALA A 68 -8.72 13.33 -1.35
N ALA A 69 -7.42 13.58 -1.33
CA ALA A 69 -6.84 14.92 -1.22
C ALA A 69 -7.25 15.82 -2.38
N GLY A 70 -7.23 15.31 -3.62
CA GLY A 70 -7.69 16.05 -4.80
C GLY A 70 -9.17 16.42 -4.72
N LEU A 71 -10.02 15.50 -4.24
CA LEU A 71 -11.44 15.77 -4.04
C LEU A 71 -11.69 16.77 -2.91
N GLN A 72 -11.01 16.63 -1.76
CA GLN A 72 -11.08 17.58 -0.66
C GLN A 72 -10.75 19.00 -1.12
N ASN A 73 -9.63 19.17 -1.84
CA ASN A 73 -9.23 20.46 -2.37
C ASN A 73 -10.27 21.04 -3.33
N LYS A 74 -10.86 20.21 -4.20
CA LYS A 74 -11.92 20.65 -5.11
C LYS A 74 -13.16 21.14 -4.35
N LEU A 75 -13.60 20.39 -3.34
CA LEU A 75 -14.78 20.74 -2.56
C LEU A 75 -14.57 22.03 -1.76
N VAL A 76 -13.42 22.16 -1.10
CA VAL A 76 -13.06 23.35 -0.32
C VAL A 76 -12.92 24.58 -1.22
N THR A 77 -12.30 24.43 -2.40
CA THR A 77 -12.22 25.52 -3.38
C THR A 77 -13.62 25.98 -3.79
N GLY A 78 -14.56 25.06 -4.02
CA GLY A 78 -15.95 25.40 -4.34
C GLY A 78 -16.69 26.11 -3.21
N VAL A 79 -16.37 25.83 -1.94
CA VAL A 79 -16.90 26.60 -0.80
C VAL A 79 -16.29 28.00 -0.76
N LEU A 80 -14.98 28.11 -0.94
CA LEU A 80 -14.28 29.39 -0.94
C LEU A 80 -14.75 30.31 -2.08
N GLU A 81 -14.99 29.78 -3.28
CA GLU A 81 -15.54 30.54 -4.41
C GLU A 81 -16.92 31.12 -4.08
N LYS A 82 -17.83 30.31 -3.52
CA LYS A 82 -19.16 30.79 -3.08
C LYS A 82 -19.06 31.89 -2.03
N LEU A 83 -18.10 31.77 -1.10
CA LEU A 83 -17.87 32.77 -0.08
C LEU A 83 -17.26 34.06 -0.66
N ASP A 84 -16.39 33.95 -1.68
CA ASP A 84 -15.83 35.10 -2.39
C ASP A 84 -16.93 35.84 -3.17
N ASP A 85 -17.78 35.12 -3.92
CA ASP A 85 -18.91 35.69 -4.66
C ASP A 85 -19.89 36.43 -3.74
N ALA A 86 -20.07 35.95 -2.51
CA ALA A 86 -20.92 36.60 -1.51
C ALA A 86 -20.33 37.92 -0.97
N LYS A 87 -19.02 38.18 -1.13
CA LYS A 87 -18.42 39.48 -0.78
C LYS A 87 -18.90 40.61 -1.68
N ASP A 88 -19.15 40.32 -2.96
CA ASP A 88 -19.45 41.31 -3.99
C ASP A 88 -20.93 41.71 -4.04
N VAL A 89 -21.77 41.14 -3.15
CA VAL A 89 -23.19 41.53 -3.05
C VAL A 89 -23.31 42.88 -2.35
N PRO A 90 -23.83 43.93 -3.02
CA PRO A 90 -23.89 45.27 -2.43
C PRO A 90 -24.82 45.32 -1.22
N ALA A 91 -24.32 45.93 -0.14
CA ALA A 91 -24.96 46.05 1.19
C ALA A 91 -26.36 46.71 1.22
N ARG A 92 -26.90 47.15 0.08
CA ARG A 92 -28.25 47.72 -0.07
C ARG A 92 -29.33 46.69 -0.43
N SER A 93 -28.96 45.42 -0.61
CA SER A 93 -29.92 44.33 -0.79
C SER A 93 -30.67 44.04 0.52
N LEU A 94 -32.00 44.01 0.47
CA LEU A 94 -32.91 43.69 1.58
C LEU A 94 -32.90 42.19 1.98
N TYR A 95 -31.98 41.37 1.44
CA TYR A 95 -31.89 39.92 1.65
C TYR A 95 -30.60 39.51 2.39
N PRO A 96 -30.63 38.41 3.16
CA PRO A 96 -29.53 38.00 4.03
C PRO A 96 -28.41 37.32 3.23
N ASN A 97 -27.61 38.11 2.50
CA ASN A 97 -26.42 37.63 1.78
C ASN A 97 -25.11 38.24 2.30
N ALA A 98 -25.16 38.93 3.45
CA ALA A 98 -23.95 39.45 4.08
C ALA A 98 -23.19 38.32 4.78
N LEU A 99 -21.89 38.17 4.47
CA LEU A 99 -21.01 37.20 5.13
C LEU A 99 -21.02 37.38 6.65
N THR A 100 -21.18 36.26 7.35
CA THR A 100 -20.99 36.13 8.79
C THR A 100 -19.56 36.50 9.18
N ARG A 101 -19.35 36.77 10.48
CA ARG A 101 -18.02 37.06 11.02
C ARG A 101 -17.03 35.92 10.75
N LYS A 102 -17.46 34.67 10.97
CA LYS A 102 -16.59 33.50 10.80
C LYS A 102 -16.22 33.26 9.34
N GLU A 103 -17.15 33.47 8.41
CA GLU A 103 -16.86 33.36 6.97
C GLU A 103 -15.83 34.38 6.51
N ARG A 104 -15.89 35.62 7.01
CA ARG A 104 -14.88 36.65 6.73
C ARG A 104 -13.50 36.27 7.28
N GLU A 105 -13.43 35.84 8.54
CA GLU A 105 -12.18 35.39 9.17
C GLU A 105 -11.53 34.25 8.39
N VAL A 106 -12.31 33.25 7.97
CA VAL A 106 -11.82 32.10 7.17
C VAL A 106 -11.34 32.53 5.78
N LEU A 107 -12.09 33.41 5.10
CA LEU A 107 -11.69 33.94 3.79
C LEU A 107 -10.40 34.75 3.86
N GLU A 108 -10.23 35.59 4.89
CA GLU A 108 -9.01 36.37 5.12
C GLU A 108 -7.82 35.44 5.38
N ALA A 109 -7.99 34.44 6.25
CA ALA A 109 -6.96 33.43 6.54
C ALA A 109 -6.55 32.64 5.29
N CYS A 110 -7.52 32.17 4.49
CA CYS A 110 -7.25 31.41 3.27
C CYS A 110 -6.58 32.25 2.18
N ASN A 111 -6.96 33.53 2.06
CA ASN A 111 -6.31 34.46 1.13
C ASN A 111 -4.87 34.78 1.56
N ALA A 112 -4.62 34.94 2.87
CA ALA A 112 -3.27 35.13 3.39
C ALA A 112 -2.38 33.90 3.17
N MET A 113 -2.94 32.69 3.23
CA MET A 113 -2.27 31.43 2.92
C MET A 113 -2.15 31.12 1.41
N GLY A 114 -2.63 32.00 0.53
CA GLY A 114 -2.50 31.83 -0.92
C GLY A 114 -3.41 30.76 -1.55
N LYS A 115 -4.57 30.46 -0.95
CA LYS A 115 -5.56 29.46 -1.41
C LYS A 115 -5.02 28.03 -1.59
N ARG A 116 -3.82 27.72 -1.08
CA ARG A 116 -3.24 26.38 -1.12
C ARG A 116 -3.14 25.86 0.29
N PHE A 117 -4.04 24.97 0.64
CA PHE A 117 -3.80 24.11 1.76
C PHE A 117 -2.76 23.07 1.33
N GLU A 118 -1.52 23.23 1.79
CA GLU A 118 -0.50 22.20 1.61
C GLU A 118 -0.81 21.04 2.55
N THR A 119 -0.73 19.82 2.01
CA THR A 119 -1.35 18.58 2.53
C THR A 119 -0.93 18.15 3.93
N ASP A 120 0.18 18.66 4.46
CA ASP A 120 0.77 18.12 5.69
C ASP A 120 0.23 18.73 6.99
N ASP A 121 -0.46 19.87 6.94
CA ASP A 121 -1.04 20.56 8.13
C ASP A 121 -2.58 20.76 8.05
N MET A 122 -3.24 20.10 7.08
CA MET A 122 -4.66 20.38 6.78
C MET A 122 -5.64 19.82 7.80
N LEU A 123 -5.35 18.67 8.39
CA LEU A 123 -6.27 17.99 9.31
C LEU A 123 -6.36 18.69 10.68
N ASP A 124 -5.30 19.38 11.08
CA ASP A 124 -5.22 20.13 12.34
C ASP A 124 -5.66 21.60 12.17
N ASN A 125 -5.92 22.04 10.92
CA ASN A 125 -6.34 23.40 10.65
C ASN A 125 -7.85 23.57 10.96
N PRO A 126 -8.23 24.40 11.96
CA PRO A 126 -9.61 24.57 12.36
C PRO A 126 -10.47 25.25 11.28
N ASP A 127 -9.87 26.08 10.42
CA ASP A 127 -10.57 26.73 9.31
C ASP A 127 -10.83 25.75 8.17
N PHE A 128 -9.90 24.83 7.91
CA PHE A 128 -10.14 23.72 6.98
C PHE A 128 -11.26 22.80 7.46
N ALA A 129 -11.25 22.40 8.73
CA ALA A 129 -12.32 21.60 9.32
C ALA A 129 -13.68 22.31 9.24
N TRP A 130 -13.70 23.63 9.47
CA TRP A 130 -14.90 24.44 9.32
C TRP A 130 -15.40 24.47 7.87
N LEU A 131 -14.51 24.66 6.88
CA LEU A 131 -14.85 24.65 5.45
C LEU A 131 -15.42 23.30 5.01
N MET A 132 -14.81 22.21 5.47
CA MET A 132 -15.32 20.86 5.24
C MET A 132 -16.72 20.67 5.84
N GLY A 133 -17.01 21.32 6.98
CA GLY A 133 -18.33 21.33 7.61
C GLY A 133 -19.42 22.09 6.85
N GLN A 134 -19.06 22.97 5.92
CA GLN A 134 -20.01 23.68 5.06
C GLN A 134 -20.40 22.88 3.81
N ILE A 135 -19.73 21.76 3.54
CA ILE A 135 -20.00 20.94 2.36
C ILE A 135 -21.28 20.13 2.60
N PRO A 136 -22.25 20.13 1.66
CA PRO A 136 -23.44 19.29 1.75
C PRO A 136 -23.09 17.80 1.92
N SER A 137 -23.91 17.08 2.67
CA SER A 137 -23.69 15.64 2.93
C SER A 137 -23.62 14.80 1.65
N GLU A 138 -24.33 15.20 0.60
CA GLU A 138 -24.34 14.54 -0.71
C GLU A 138 -22.98 14.64 -1.40
N ASP A 139 -22.38 15.83 -1.40
CA ASP A 139 -21.05 16.09 -1.99
C ASP A 139 -19.91 15.44 -1.18
N MET A 140 -20.19 15.12 0.10
CA MET A 140 -19.26 14.38 0.97
C MET A 140 -19.31 12.86 0.76
N GLN A 141 -20.33 12.30 0.10
CA GLN A 141 -20.44 10.85 -0.11
C GLN A 141 -19.26 10.24 -0.86
N PRO A 142 -18.76 10.84 -1.96
CA PRO A 142 -17.61 10.28 -2.67
C PRO A 142 -16.34 10.26 -1.80
N LEU A 143 -16.16 11.26 -0.95
CA LEU A 143 -15.02 11.30 -0.02
C LEU A 143 -15.13 10.19 1.04
N LYS A 144 -16.32 9.99 1.61
CA LYS A 144 -16.58 8.89 2.55
C LYS A 144 -16.37 7.52 1.89
N ALA A 145 -16.77 7.37 0.62
CA ALA A 145 -16.53 6.14 -0.13
C ALA A 145 -15.04 5.87 -0.33
N LEU A 146 -14.25 6.89 -0.69
CA LEU A 146 -12.78 6.77 -0.79
C LEU A 146 -12.13 6.41 0.55
N GLN A 147 -12.55 7.03 1.65
CA GLN A 147 -12.07 6.69 3.00
C GLN A 147 -12.43 5.25 3.39
N GLY A 148 -13.63 4.78 3.01
CA GLY A 148 -14.03 3.39 3.19
C GLY A 148 -13.11 2.43 2.42
N LEU A 149 -12.84 2.72 1.16
CA LEU A 149 -11.92 1.94 0.33
C LEU A 149 -10.48 1.93 0.88
N GLU A 150 -9.99 3.07 1.37
CA GLU A 150 -8.68 3.15 2.02
C GLU A 150 -8.64 2.20 3.23
N HIS A 151 -9.66 2.27 4.09
CA HIS A 151 -9.74 1.44 5.29
C HIS A 151 -9.81 -0.05 4.96
N ASP A 152 -10.57 -0.43 3.95
CA ASP A 152 -10.68 -1.83 3.52
C ASP A 152 -9.36 -2.36 2.95
N GLU A 153 -8.65 -1.55 2.14
CA GLU A 153 -7.33 -1.94 1.62
C GLU A 153 -6.26 -2.02 2.72
N ALA A 154 -6.29 -1.09 3.68
CA ALA A 154 -5.39 -1.13 4.84
C ALA A 154 -5.66 -2.36 5.72
N ARG A 155 -6.93 -2.68 5.98
CA ARG A 155 -7.32 -3.86 6.76
C ARG A 155 -6.85 -5.15 6.10
N GLU A 156 -7.03 -5.28 4.79
CA GLU A 156 -6.61 -6.48 4.07
C GLU A 156 -5.10 -6.59 4.00
N ARG A 157 -4.38 -5.47 3.81
CA ARG A 157 -2.92 -5.45 3.93
C ARG A 157 -2.46 -5.97 5.29
N ASP A 158 -3.03 -5.44 6.38
CA ASP A 158 -2.65 -5.82 7.73
C ASP A 158 -2.98 -7.29 8.01
N ARG A 159 -4.09 -7.79 7.46
CA ARG A 159 -4.42 -9.23 7.49
C ARG A 159 -3.34 -10.08 6.80
N VAL A 160 -2.86 -9.69 5.63
CA VAL A 160 -1.80 -10.41 4.89
C VAL A 160 -0.48 -10.38 5.66
N ILE A 161 -0.09 -9.23 6.22
CA ILE A 161 1.10 -9.10 7.07
C ILE A 161 0.99 -10.05 8.27
N ASN A 162 -0.15 -10.07 8.97
CA ASN A 162 -0.37 -10.96 10.11
C ASN A 162 -0.29 -12.45 9.72
N GLN A 163 -0.76 -12.83 8.52
CA GLN A 163 -0.63 -14.20 8.01
C GLN A 163 0.83 -14.56 7.74
N PHE A 164 1.59 -13.63 7.14
CA PHE A 164 3.02 -13.76 6.89
C PHE A 164 3.79 -14.01 8.20
N GLU A 165 3.60 -13.16 9.20
CA GLU A 165 4.25 -13.28 10.50
C GLU A 165 3.86 -14.56 11.26
N ARG A 166 2.57 -14.95 11.19
CA ARG A 166 2.10 -16.18 11.83
C ARG A 166 2.76 -17.41 11.22
N ARG A 167 2.87 -17.48 9.89
CA ARG A 167 3.51 -18.60 9.19
C ARG A 167 4.97 -18.74 9.58
N ARG A 168 5.70 -17.62 9.65
CA ARG A 168 7.11 -17.61 10.12
C ARG A 168 7.25 -18.10 11.55
N ARG A 169 6.40 -17.63 12.46
CA ARG A 169 6.42 -18.11 13.86
C ARG A 169 6.21 -19.63 13.95
N LEU A 170 5.30 -20.18 13.16
CA LEU A 170 5.05 -21.62 13.11
C LEU A 170 6.24 -22.39 12.54
N GLN A 171 6.88 -21.90 11.48
CA GLN A 171 8.10 -22.51 10.93
C GLN A 171 9.23 -22.56 11.97
N VAL A 172 9.47 -21.45 12.69
CA VAL A 172 10.49 -21.39 13.74
C VAL A 172 10.17 -22.36 14.88
N GLN A 173 8.91 -22.42 15.33
CA GLN A 173 8.47 -23.38 16.36
C GLN A 173 8.69 -24.83 15.90
N HIS A 174 8.36 -25.15 14.65
CA HIS A 174 8.58 -26.48 14.08
C HIS A 174 10.08 -26.83 14.07
N LEU A 175 10.93 -25.88 13.67
CA LEU A 175 12.38 -26.09 13.63
C LEU A 175 12.98 -26.29 15.03
N ILE A 176 12.50 -25.55 16.04
CA ILE A 176 12.85 -25.76 17.45
C ILE A 176 12.46 -27.17 17.90
N MET A 177 11.23 -27.62 17.61
CA MET A 177 10.79 -28.97 17.96
C MET A 177 11.65 -30.06 17.30
N LEU A 178 12.01 -29.90 16.02
CA LEU A 178 12.87 -30.85 15.31
C LEU A 178 14.29 -30.90 15.90
N ILE A 179 14.85 -29.76 16.29
CA ILE A 179 16.15 -29.71 16.98
C ILE A 179 16.06 -30.43 18.33
N ASP A 180 15.00 -30.20 19.10
CA ASP A 180 14.80 -30.82 20.40
C ASP A 180 14.57 -32.34 20.31
N THR A 181 13.80 -32.82 19.34
CA THR A 181 13.60 -34.27 19.12
C THR A 181 14.90 -34.94 18.69
N LYS A 182 15.68 -34.30 17.82
CA LYS A 182 17.01 -34.77 17.41
C LYS A 182 17.99 -34.83 18.59
N LYS A 183 18.02 -33.80 19.46
CA LYS A 183 18.85 -33.80 20.68
C LYS A 183 18.45 -34.87 21.69
N ARG A 184 17.16 -35.24 21.73
CA ARG A 184 16.63 -36.29 22.61
C ARG A 184 16.77 -37.70 22.04
N GLY A 185 17.36 -37.87 20.85
CA GLY A 185 17.52 -39.17 20.20
C GLY A 185 16.21 -39.81 19.74
N ALA A 186 15.13 -39.03 19.61
CA ALA A 186 13.86 -39.51 19.09
C ALA A 186 13.90 -39.57 17.55
N LEU A 187 13.34 -40.64 16.97
CA LEU A 187 13.23 -40.84 15.52
C LEU A 187 12.57 -39.64 14.82
N PRO A 188 12.92 -39.34 13.55
CA PRO A 188 12.43 -38.17 12.85
C PRO A 188 10.90 -38.22 12.75
N VAL A 189 10.27 -37.16 13.24
CA VAL A 189 8.84 -36.96 13.12
C VAL A 189 8.54 -36.56 11.67
N THR A 190 8.10 -37.51 10.86
CA THR A 190 7.56 -37.22 9.53
C THR A 190 6.11 -36.79 9.67
N PHE A 191 5.82 -35.53 9.34
CA PHE A 191 4.45 -35.07 9.15
C PHE A 191 4.25 -34.69 7.69
N ASP A 192 3.26 -35.32 7.05
CA ASP A 192 2.74 -34.97 5.73
C ASP A 192 2.02 -33.62 5.80
N SER A 193 2.76 -32.52 5.68
CA SER A 193 2.17 -31.21 5.39
C SER A 193 2.62 -30.79 3.99
N PRO A 194 1.72 -30.80 2.99
CA PRO A 194 2.06 -30.46 1.60
C PRO A 194 2.45 -28.99 1.39
N ASP A 195 2.44 -28.16 2.45
CA ASP A 195 2.67 -26.71 2.34
C ASP A 195 4.03 -26.23 2.88
N LEU A 196 4.88 -27.11 3.42
CA LEU A 196 6.23 -26.75 3.87
C LEU A 196 7.30 -27.43 3.02
N GLU A 197 7.66 -26.80 1.91
CA GLU A 197 8.99 -27.01 1.32
C GLU A 197 10.03 -26.42 2.28
N VAL A 198 10.48 -27.23 3.24
CA VAL A 198 11.70 -26.93 4.00
C VAL A 198 12.86 -27.21 3.05
N VAL A 199 13.35 -26.17 2.37
CA VAL A 199 14.65 -26.24 1.69
C VAL A 199 15.71 -26.27 2.77
N ILE A 200 16.09 -27.48 3.18
CA ILE A 200 17.33 -27.69 3.91
C ILE A 200 18.44 -27.44 2.88
N CYS A 201 19.12 -26.31 2.99
CA CYS A 201 20.41 -26.14 2.33
C CYS A 201 21.36 -27.15 2.98
N GLU A 202 21.51 -28.32 2.37
CA GLU A 202 22.61 -29.21 2.69
C GLU A 202 23.90 -28.46 2.34
N GLY A 203 24.65 -28.08 3.37
CA GLY A 203 26.01 -27.60 3.18
C GLY A 203 26.83 -28.69 2.50
N ASP A 204 27.51 -28.30 1.42
CA ASP A 204 28.50 -29.10 0.70
C ASP A 204 29.32 -29.96 1.67
N LYS A 205 28.98 -31.25 1.72
CA LYS A 205 29.95 -32.29 2.01
C LYS A 205 30.41 -32.80 0.66
N GLY A 206 31.42 -32.12 0.11
CA GLY A 206 32.22 -32.66 -0.96
C GLY A 206 33.00 -33.86 -0.43
N ASP A 207 32.41 -35.05 -0.58
CA ASP A 207 33.17 -36.28 -0.76
C ASP A 207 33.26 -36.54 -2.26
N SER A 208 34.49 -36.55 -2.79
CA SER A 208 34.79 -37.27 -4.01
C SER A 208 36.06 -38.07 -3.78
N ASP A 209 35.84 -39.37 -3.63
CA ASP A 209 36.83 -40.43 -3.61
C ASP A 209 37.51 -40.62 -4.98
N ALA A 210 38.68 -41.27 -4.91
CA ALA A 210 39.23 -42.24 -5.87
C ALA A 210 40.39 -41.83 -6.83
N THR A 211 41.61 -42.14 -6.34
CA THR A 211 42.63 -43.06 -6.90
C THR A 211 43.47 -42.80 -8.17
N CYS A 212 44.77 -43.16 -7.98
CA CYS A 212 45.79 -43.75 -8.87
C CYS A 212 46.50 -42.88 -9.93
N ASP A 213 47.83 -42.73 -9.77
CA ASP A 213 48.78 -43.47 -10.60
C ASP A 213 50.20 -43.50 -10.02
N ALA A 214 50.89 -44.61 -10.32
CA ALA A 214 52.26 -44.93 -9.96
C ALA A 214 53.24 -44.51 -11.08
N GLU A 215 54.50 -44.31 -10.70
CA GLU A 215 55.72 -44.85 -11.33
C GLU A 215 56.90 -43.86 -11.30
N GLY A 216 58.09 -44.43 -11.01
CA GLY A 216 59.33 -44.15 -11.75
C GLY A 216 60.12 -42.91 -11.37
#